data_AF-A0A1G8LWM0-F1
#
_entry.id   AF-A0A1G8LWM0-F1
#
_cell.length_a   1.000
_cell.length_b   1.000
_cell.length_c   1.000
_cell.angle_alpha   90.00
_cell.angle_beta   90.00
_cell.angle_gamma   90.00
#
_symmetry.space_group_name_H-M   'P 1'
#
loop_
_entity.id
_entity.type
_entity.pdbx_description
1 polymer ?
#
loop_
_entity_poly.entity_id
_entity_poly.type
_entity_poly.pdbx_seq_one_letter_code
_entity_poly.pdbx_strand_id
1 'polypeptide(L)'
;MSSASPAVSIGIDFGTSNTVVALAADDRRVEAIRFDHGGQRHSVYVSALCFWEDRPGAGAQAEGGPWAIEQFLEGRHVYRFLQSFKTFAASSSFNTTQVFRQRYKFEDILAAFLRTLARHGGDRFGFEAATITVGRPVRFAGGNPDEALAMQRYRAAFDRLGAGHARYVYEPVGAAFSFARRLERDATVLVADFGGGTSDFSVMRFSRAGGSLRAEPLGHAGIGIAGDTFDYRIVDHVVSPRLGKGSSFRSFDKVLPVPSGHYTNLARWHQLAMMKSNGDLRELRELARTALKPALLEDFITIVDLDLGFALYRAVSDAKVALSAQDQVDFRFRGGGVDIGAAITRKNFESWIADDIARLGVTVDKVLGEARITAREVEKVFLTGGTSFVPAVRKLFAERFGNERLMSGDQFESIAYGLALIGHSPDPDRWTASGGIESRAGA
;
A
#
# COMPACT_ATOMS: atom_id res chain seq x y z
N MET A 1 -45.63 1.97 -6.62
CA MET A 1 -44.51 1.57 -7.48
C MET A 1 -43.24 1.97 -6.73
N SER A 2 -42.64 1.01 -6.01
CA SER A 2 -41.39 1.23 -5.29
C SER A 2 -40.27 1.25 -6.33
N SER A 3 -39.65 2.41 -6.55
CA SER A 3 -38.46 2.52 -7.39
C SER A 3 -37.35 1.73 -6.69
N ALA A 4 -37.08 0.52 -7.17
CA ALA A 4 -35.88 -0.20 -6.78
C ALA A 4 -34.68 0.72 -7.01
N SER A 5 -33.89 0.97 -5.97
CA SER A 5 -32.61 1.66 -6.11
C SER A 5 -31.81 0.99 -7.24
N PRO A 6 -31.17 1.76 -8.15
CA PRO A 6 -30.39 1.17 -9.22
C PRO A 6 -29.35 0.20 -8.63
N ALA A 7 -29.15 -0.94 -9.28
CA ALA A 7 -28.29 -2.01 -8.77
C ALA A 7 -26.82 -1.61 -8.89
N VAL A 8 -26.35 -0.76 -7.97
CA VAL A 8 -24.96 -0.31 -7.94
C VAL A 8 -24.06 -1.47 -7.56
N SER A 9 -23.06 -1.74 -8.41
CA SER A 9 -21.96 -2.64 -8.05
C SER A 9 -20.80 -1.86 -7.47
N ILE A 10 -20.25 -2.36 -6.38
CA ILE A 10 -19.13 -1.78 -5.66
C ILE A 10 -17.91 -2.68 -5.85
N GLY A 11 -16.83 -2.11 -6.36
CA GLY A 11 -15.51 -2.71 -6.36
C GLY A 11 -14.66 -2.13 -5.24
N ILE A 12 -14.10 -2.98 -4.37
CA ILE A 12 -13.22 -2.57 -3.27
C ILE A 12 -11.85 -3.19 -3.46
N ASP A 13 -10.87 -2.35 -3.76
CA ASP A 13 -9.46 -2.69 -3.69
C ASP A 13 -8.91 -2.28 -2.33
N PHE A 14 -8.88 -3.22 -1.38
CA PHE A 14 -8.29 -2.99 -0.06
C PHE A 14 -6.79 -3.28 -0.12
N GLY A 15 -5.97 -2.29 -0.44
CA GLY A 15 -4.51 -2.40 -0.51
C GLY A 15 -3.80 -2.19 0.84
N THR A 16 -2.52 -2.56 0.91
CA THR A 16 -1.71 -2.46 2.14
C THR A 16 -1.54 -1.02 2.61
N SER A 17 -1.37 -0.08 1.67
CA SER A 17 -1.13 1.33 1.97
C SER A 17 -2.30 2.23 1.62
N ASN A 18 -3.08 1.82 0.62
CA ASN A 18 -4.11 2.60 -0.02
C ASN A 18 -5.29 1.69 -0.34
N THR A 19 -6.50 2.19 -0.14
CA THR A 19 -7.76 1.54 -0.47
C THR A 19 -8.48 2.39 -1.50
N VAL A 20 -9.02 1.74 -2.54
CA VAL A 20 -9.84 2.43 -3.56
C VAL A 20 -11.18 1.73 -3.65
N VAL A 21 -12.24 2.54 -3.73
CA VAL A 21 -13.61 2.07 -3.91
C VAL A 21 -14.14 2.66 -5.20
N ALA A 22 -14.78 1.82 -6.01
CA ALA A 22 -15.40 2.23 -7.24
C ALA A 22 -16.85 1.77 -7.32
N LEU A 23 -17.68 2.58 -7.97
CA LEU A 23 -19.08 2.32 -8.21
C LEU A 23 -19.28 2.14 -9.71
N ALA A 24 -19.97 1.06 -10.09
CA ALA A 24 -20.46 0.86 -11.45
C ALA A 24 -21.98 1.00 -11.46
N ALA A 25 -22.47 1.95 -12.26
CA ALA A 25 -23.90 2.17 -12.51
C ALA A 25 -24.39 1.34 -13.71
N ASP A 26 -25.71 1.29 -13.90
CA ASP A 26 -26.38 0.50 -14.96
C ASP A 26 -25.97 0.88 -16.39
N ASP A 27 -25.52 2.12 -16.61
CA ASP A 27 -24.97 2.58 -17.89
C ASP A 27 -23.51 2.15 -18.11
N ARG A 28 -22.98 1.30 -17.23
CA ARG A 28 -21.59 0.81 -17.17
C ARG A 28 -20.56 1.92 -17.00
N ARG A 29 -20.97 3.13 -16.61
CA ARG A 29 -20.01 4.13 -16.13
C ARG A 29 -19.50 3.68 -14.78
N VAL A 30 -18.18 3.78 -14.65
CA VAL A 30 -17.46 3.43 -13.43
C VAL A 30 -16.79 4.69 -12.93
N GLU A 31 -16.93 4.95 -11.65
CA GLU A 31 -16.29 6.08 -11.00
C GLU A 31 -15.74 5.68 -9.64
N ALA A 32 -14.57 6.21 -9.30
CA ALA A 32 -14.00 6.06 -7.97
C ALA A 32 -14.73 7.00 -7.00
N ILE A 33 -14.99 6.50 -5.79
CA ILE A 33 -15.42 7.36 -4.68
C ILE A 33 -14.31 8.36 -4.41
N ARG A 34 -14.71 9.62 -4.16
CA ARG A 34 -13.81 10.71 -3.87
C ARG A 34 -13.99 11.16 -2.42
N PHE A 35 -12.87 11.27 -1.72
CA PHE A 35 -12.77 11.67 -0.32
C PHE A 35 -12.23 13.10 -0.25
N ASP A 36 -12.99 14.00 0.38
CA ASP A 36 -12.60 15.41 0.53
C ASP A 36 -11.86 15.59 1.86
N HIS A 37 -10.55 15.84 1.81
CA HIS A 37 -9.70 16.04 2.99
C HIS A 37 -8.62 17.09 2.72
N GLY A 38 -8.34 17.99 3.68
CA GLY A 38 -7.31 19.02 3.54
C GLY A 38 -7.51 19.98 2.37
N GLY A 39 -8.77 20.20 1.94
CA GLY A 39 -9.10 21.02 0.77
C GLY A 39 -8.80 20.36 -0.58
N GLN A 40 -8.44 19.08 -0.59
CA GLN A 40 -8.17 18.29 -1.78
C GLN A 40 -9.12 17.10 -1.88
N ARG A 41 -9.39 16.68 -3.11
CA ARG A 41 -10.28 15.56 -3.42
C ARG A 41 -9.47 14.37 -3.88
N HIS A 42 -9.45 13.30 -3.10
CA HIS A 42 -8.64 12.11 -3.35
C HIS A 42 -9.52 10.91 -3.72
N SER A 43 -9.14 10.09 -4.71
CA SER A 43 -9.80 8.78 -4.95
C SER A 43 -9.27 7.65 -4.07
N VAL A 44 -8.23 7.94 -3.30
CA VAL A 44 -7.51 6.97 -2.51
C VAL A 44 -7.75 7.24 -1.04
N TYR A 45 -8.16 6.21 -0.32
CA TYR A 45 -8.30 6.21 1.13
C TYR A 45 -7.11 5.49 1.75
N VAL A 46 -6.25 6.20 2.46
CA VAL A 46 -5.05 5.61 3.07
C VAL A 46 -5.44 4.45 4.00
N SER A 47 -4.77 3.30 3.89
CA SER A 47 -5.01 2.11 4.72
C SER A 47 -4.38 2.26 6.11
N ALA A 48 -4.85 3.26 6.84
CA ALA A 48 -4.46 3.61 8.21
C ALA A 48 -5.71 3.70 9.09
N LEU A 49 -5.56 3.39 10.37
CA LEU A 49 -6.61 3.41 11.37
C LEU A 49 -6.03 3.92 12.70
N CYS A 50 -6.68 4.92 13.29
CA CYS A 50 -6.31 5.48 14.57
C CYS A 50 -7.44 5.27 15.56
N PHE A 51 -7.13 4.68 16.72
CA PHE A 51 -8.04 4.58 17.84
C PHE A 51 -7.66 5.56 18.95
N TRP A 52 -8.65 6.11 19.63
CA TRP A 52 -8.46 6.94 20.82
C TRP A 52 -9.62 6.75 21.82
N GLU A 53 -9.40 7.19 23.05
CA GLU A 53 -10.46 7.36 24.05
C GLU A 53 -10.51 8.83 24.49
N ASP A 54 -11.69 9.44 24.48
CA ASP A 54 -11.87 10.82 25.00
C ASP A 54 -11.53 10.88 26.50
N ARG A 55 -11.88 9.82 27.22
CA ARG A 55 -11.53 9.59 28.62
C ARG A 55 -11.23 8.10 28.82
N PRO A 56 -10.29 7.73 29.71
CA PRO A 56 -9.98 6.33 29.98
C PRO A 56 -11.23 5.50 30.29
N GLY A 57 -11.51 4.49 29.46
CA GLY A 57 -12.67 3.60 29.63
C GLY A 57 -14.00 4.09 29.04
N ALA A 58 -14.03 5.23 28.34
CA ALA A 58 -15.22 5.72 27.63
C ALA A 58 -15.59 4.90 26.38
N GLY A 59 -14.73 3.96 25.97
CA GLY A 59 -14.85 3.20 24.74
C GLY A 59 -13.97 3.78 23.63
N ALA A 60 -13.36 2.90 22.86
CA ALA A 60 -12.46 3.29 21.79
C ALA A 60 -13.25 3.85 20.60
N GLN A 61 -12.94 5.09 20.20
CA GLN A 61 -13.33 5.65 18.92
C GLN A 61 -12.30 5.26 17.86
N ALA A 62 -12.69 5.29 16.59
CA ALA A 62 -11.84 4.91 15.47
C ALA A 62 -12.03 5.87 14.30
N GLU A 63 -10.93 6.23 13.66
CA GLU A 63 -10.88 7.04 12.46
C GLU A 63 -9.92 6.43 11.46
N GLY A 64 -10.26 6.46 10.17
CA GLY A 64 -9.48 5.84 9.11
C GLY A 64 -8.95 6.86 8.11
N GLY A 65 -8.12 6.40 7.17
CA GLY A 65 -7.72 7.23 6.04
C GLY A 65 -6.83 8.40 6.45
N PRO A 66 -6.89 9.51 5.69
CA PRO A 66 -6.19 10.75 6.04
C PRO A 66 -6.58 11.30 7.42
N TRP A 67 -7.83 11.14 7.84
CA TRP A 67 -8.31 11.59 9.15
C TRP A 67 -7.69 10.79 10.30
N ALA A 68 -7.35 9.52 10.11
CA ALA A 68 -6.60 8.75 11.10
C ALA A 68 -5.23 9.38 11.39
N ILE A 69 -4.59 9.90 10.34
CA ILE A 69 -3.28 10.53 10.43
C ILE A 69 -3.41 11.88 11.14
N GLU A 70 -4.38 12.71 10.74
CA GLU A 70 -4.67 13.97 11.41
C GLU A 70 -4.94 13.75 12.90
N GLN A 71 -5.85 12.83 13.23
CA GLN A 71 -6.19 12.49 14.62
C GLN A 71 -4.97 12.04 15.43
N PHE A 72 -4.06 11.27 14.83
CA PHE A 72 -2.82 10.85 15.47
C PHE A 72 -1.86 12.03 15.73
N LEU A 73 -1.76 12.96 14.77
CA LEU A 73 -0.85 14.11 14.85
C LEU A 73 -1.33 15.20 15.81
N GLU A 74 -2.63 15.32 16.05
CA GLU A 74 -3.17 16.31 16.99
C GLU A 74 -2.69 16.08 18.44
N GLY A 75 -2.30 14.85 18.81
CA GLY A 75 -1.62 14.58 20.08
C GLY A 75 -2.46 14.82 21.35
N ARG A 76 -3.78 14.99 21.23
CA ARG A 76 -4.68 15.37 22.34
C ARG A 76 -5.10 14.21 23.24
N HIS A 77 -5.00 12.97 22.76
CA HIS A 77 -5.43 11.76 23.46
C HIS A 77 -4.31 10.71 23.55
N VAL A 78 -4.56 9.61 24.27
CA VAL A 78 -3.75 8.40 24.12
C VAL A 78 -4.25 7.68 22.88
N TYR A 79 -3.36 7.37 21.94
CA TYR A 79 -3.72 6.78 20.65
C TYR A 79 -3.19 5.37 20.48
N ARG A 80 -3.90 4.59 19.66
CA ARG A 80 -3.40 3.37 19.05
C ARG A 80 -3.53 3.49 17.54
N PHE A 81 -2.41 3.80 16.88
CA PHE A 81 -2.34 3.91 15.44
C PHE A 81 -1.92 2.58 14.79
N LEU A 82 -2.61 2.20 13.72
CA LEU A 82 -2.37 1.00 12.93
C LEU A 82 -2.23 1.38 11.45
N GLN A 83 -1.17 0.90 10.81
CA GLN A 83 -0.94 1.04 9.37
C GLN A 83 -0.47 -0.29 8.80
N SER A 84 -0.67 -0.49 7.50
CA SER A 84 -0.22 -1.69 6.78
C SER A 84 -0.78 -2.99 7.37
N PHE A 85 -1.90 -2.90 8.10
CA PHE A 85 -2.41 -4.02 8.87
C PHE A 85 -2.88 -5.17 7.97
N LYS A 86 -3.12 -4.92 6.66
CA LYS A 86 -3.37 -5.96 5.63
C LYS A 86 -2.31 -7.08 5.67
N THR A 87 -1.06 -6.79 6.01
CA THR A 87 0.01 -7.81 6.10
C THR A 87 -0.23 -8.86 7.18
N PHE A 88 -1.13 -8.60 8.14
CA PHE A 88 -1.50 -9.55 9.18
C PHE A 88 -2.70 -10.42 8.80
N ALA A 89 -3.35 -10.18 7.65
CA ALA A 89 -4.55 -10.92 7.22
C ALA A 89 -4.31 -12.44 7.25
N ALA A 90 -3.23 -12.89 6.61
CA ALA A 90 -2.85 -14.30 6.49
C ALA A 90 -1.85 -14.77 7.57
N SER A 91 -1.55 -13.93 8.56
CA SER A 91 -0.59 -14.26 9.61
C SER A 91 -1.28 -15.04 10.72
N SER A 92 -0.89 -16.30 10.92
CA SER A 92 -1.34 -17.15 12.04
C SER A 92 -0.71 -16.77 13.38
N SER A 93 0.48 -16.12 13.35
CA SER A 93 1.12 -15.60 14.55
C SER A 93 0.39 -14.37 15.10
N PHE A 94 -0.29 -13.60 14.25
CA PHE A 94 -1.17 -12.54 14.69
C PHE A 94 -2.55 -13.10 15.07
N ASN A 95 -2.91 -13.01 16.36
CA ASN A 95 -4.22 -13.43 16.86
C ASN A 95 -5.06 -12.22 17.28
N THR A 96 -4.51 -11.38 18.14
CA THR A 96 -5.14 -10.13 18.58
C THR A 96 -4.09 -9.05 18.80
N THR A 97 -4.51 -7.80 18.75
CA THR A 97 -3.77 -6.67 19.29
C THR A 97 -4.58 -6.02 20.39
N GLN A 98 -3.91 -5.45 21.38
CA GLN A 98 -4.58 -4.71 22.43
C GLN A 98 -4.77 -3.25 21.99
N VAL A 99 -6.02 -2.81 21.99
CA VAL A 99 -6.41 -1.41 21.80
C VAL A 99 -7.01 -0.97 23.13
N PHE A 100 -6.23 -0.23 23.91
CA PHE A 100 -6.55 0.15 25.30
C PHE A 100 -6.88 -1.07 26.17
N ARG A 101 -8.14 -1.22 26.61
CA ARG A 101 -8.59 -2.32 27.48
C ARG A 101 -9.19 -3.49 26.71
N GLN A 102 -9.33 -3.37 25.39
CA GLN A 102 -10.02 -4.34 24.55
C GLN A 102 -9.04 -5.06 23.61
N ARG A 103 -9.33 -6.33 23.34
CA ARG A 103 -8.58 -7.13 22.37
C ARG A 103 -9.30 -7.08 21.03
N TYR A 104 -8.57 -6.67 20.00
CA TYR A 104 -9.04 -6.62 18.63
C TYR A 104 -8.36 -7.71 17.81
N LYS A 105 -9.16 -8.57 17.17
CA LYS A 105 -8.73 -9.46 16.10
C LYS A 105 -8.58 -8.67 14.80
N PHE A 106 -8.02 -9.31 13.78
CA PHE A 106 -7.88 -8.69 12.46
C PHE A 106 -9.24 -8.27 11.89
N GLU A 107 -10.25 -9.12 11.98
CA GLU A 107 -11.59 -8.84 11.48
C GLU A 107 -12.30 -7.71 12.26
N ASP A 108 -11.91 -7.43 13.51
CA ASP A 108 -12.37 -6.27 14.27
C ASP A 108 -11.77 -4.98 13.71
N ILE A 109 -10.46 -5.00 13.43
CA ILE A 109 -9.71 -3.88 12.85
C ILE A 109 -10.22 -3.57 11.45
N LEU A 110 -10.36 -4.59 10.59
CA LEU A 110 -10.84 -4.42 9.22
C LEU A 110 -12.28 -3.90 9.21
N ALA A 111 -13.17 -4.43 10.04
CA ALA A 111 -14.54 -3.91 10.15
C ALA A 111 -14.55 -2.45 10.63
N ALA A 112 -13.74 -2.08 11.62
CA ALA A 112 -13.62 -0.69 12.07
C ALA A 112 -13.14 0.23 10.94
N PHE A 113 -12.10 -0.18 10.21
CA PHE A 113 -11.60 0.56 9.04
C PHE A 113 -12.69 0.73 7.97
N LEU A 114 -13.37 -0.33 7.58
CA LEU A 114 -14.42 -0.28 6.56
C LEU A 114 -15.62 0.58 6.99
N ARG A 115 -15.96 0.66 8.29
CA ARG A 115 -16.98 1.62 8.78
C ARG A 115 -16.54 3.06 8.58
N THR A 116 -15.27 3.38 8.85
CA THR A 116 -14.76 4.74 8.62
C THR A 116 -14.75 5.07 7.12
N LEU A 117 -14.36 4.12 6.28
CA LEU A 117 -14.41 4.24 4.82
C LEU A 117 -15.84 4.48 4.33
N ALA A 118 -16.82 3.75 4.86
CA ALA A 118 -18.24 3.95 4.55
C ALA A 118 -18.72 5.34 4.91
N ARG A 119 -18.43 5.78 6.14
CA ARG A 119 -18.81 7.10 6.63
C ARG A 119 -18.26 8.24 5.77
N HIS A 120 -17.01 8.14 5.31
CA HIS A 120 -16.40 9.16 4.45
C HIS A 120 -16.74 9.00 2.96
N GLY A 121 -17.17 7.81 2.53
CA GLY A 121 -17.62 7.57 1.16
C GLY A 121 -18.99 8.18 0.82
N GLY A 122 -19.71 8.66 1.85
CA GLY A 122 -20.99 9.36 1.72
C GLY A 122 -22.15 8.47 1.30
N ASP A 123 -23.30 9.09 1.00
CA ASP A 123 -24.58 8.40 0.77
C ASP A 123 -24.59 7.43 -0.42
N ARG A 124 -23.62 7.57 -1.33
CA ARG A 124 -23.48 6.71 -2.51
C ARG A 124 -22.81 5.36 -2.19
N PHE A 125 -22.31 5.18 -0.98
CA PHE A 125 -21.56 4.00 -0.57
C PHE A 125 -22.17 3.35 0.67
N GLY A 126 -22.74 2.16 0.48
CA GLY A 126 -23.34 1.37 1.53
C GLY A 126 -23.14 -0.12 1.29
N PHE A 127 -22.87 -0.87 2.36
CA PHE A 127 -22.58 -2.30 2.29
C PHE A 127 -23.82 -3.19 2.12
N GLU A 128 -24.98 -2.74 2.58
CA GLU A 128 -26.17 -3.59 2.76
C GLU A 128 -26.96 -3.85 1.46
N ALA A 129 -26.94 -2.94 0.49
CA ALA A 129 -27.81 -2.99 -0.70
C ALA A 129 -27.07 -3.16 -2.04
N ALA A 130 -25.76 -3.38 -2.00
CA ALA A 130 -24.92 -3.36 -3.19
C ALA A 130 -24.36 -4.73 -3.55
N THR A 131 -24.08 -4.93 -4.84
CA THR A 131 -23.27 -6.08 -5.28
C THR A 131 -21.80 -5.75 -5.02
N ILE A 132 -21.20 -6.38 -4.00
CA ILE A 132 -19.83 -6.08 -3.56
C ILE A 132 -18.85 -7.11 -4.11
N THR A 133 -17.82 -6.59 -4.79
CA THR A 133 -16.68 -7.37 -5.26
C THR A 133 -15.42 -6.82 -4.60
N VAL A 134 -14.71 -7.68 -3.86
CA VAL A 134 -13.52 -7.34 -3.08
C VAL A 134 -12.30 -7.98 -3.73
N GLY A 135 -11.26 -7.18 -3.91
CA GLY A 135 -9.96 -7.65 -4.39
C GLY A 135 -9.26 -8.51 -3.33
N ARG A 136 -8.63 -9.60 -3.77
CA ARG A 136 -7.64 -10.35 -2.99
C ARG A 136 -6.34 -10.56 -3.78
N PRO A 137 -5.17 -10.58 -3.13
CA PRO A 137 -3.92 -10.86 -3.83
C PRO A 137 -3.86 -12.34 -4.22
N VAL A 138 -3.11 -12.72 -5.26
CA VAL A 138 -2.95 -14.16 -5.63
C VAL A 138 -2.31 -14.96 -4.49
N ARG A 139 -1.41 -14.33 -3.73
CA ARG A 139 -0.90 -14.85 -2.46
C ARG A 139 -0.89 -13.71 -1.45
N PHE A 140 -1.35 -13.96 -0.23
CA PHE A 140 -1.28 -12.94 0.82
C PHE A 140 0.16 -12.72 1.30
N ALA A 141 0.48 -11.48 1.69
CA ALA A 141 1.78 -11.13 2.26
C ALA A 141 2.01 -11.77 3.63
N GLY A 142 3.28 -12.03 3.97
CA GLY A 142 3.71 -12.55 5.28
C GLY A 142 4.64 -13.76 5.20
N GLY A 143 5.29 -14.10 6.31
CA GLY A 143 6.06 -15.34 6.45
C GLY A 143 5.11 -16.51 6.68
N ASN A 144 5.04 -17.45 5.73
CA ASN A 144 4.07 -18.56 5.69
C ASN A 144 2.60 -18.09 5.76
N PRO A 145 2.10 -17.42 4.70
CA PRO A 145 0.73 -16.91 4.69
C PRO A 145 -0.29 -18.06 4.66
N ASP A 146 -1.25 -18.02 5.57
CA ASP A 146 -2.43 -18.88 5.59
C ASP A 146 -3.59 -18.19 4.86
N GLU A 147 -3.84 -18.63 3.63
CA GLU A 147 -4.88 -18.08 2.77
C GLU A 147 -6.29 -18.36 3.29
N ALA A 148 -6.53 -19.56 3.84
CA ALA A 148 -7.84 -19.92 4.37
C ALA A 148 -8.21 -19.02 5.55
N LEU A 149 -7.24 -18.77 6.45
CA LEU A 149 -7.39 -17.84 7.56
C LEU A 149 -7.66 -16.41 7.08
N ALA A 150 -6.92 -15.93 6.09
CA ALA A 150 -7.12 -14.58 5.53
C ALA A 150 -8.54 -14.42 4.97
N MET A 151 -9.01 -15.40 4.20
CA MET A 151 -10.35 -15.37 3.61
C MET A 151 -11.45 -15.49 4.67
N GLN A 152 -11.26 -16.32 5.70
CA GLN A 152 -12.17 -16.38 6.85
C GLN A 152 -12.28 -15.02 7.54
N ARG A 153 -11.16 -14.35 7.77
CA ARG A 153 -11.09 -13.03 8.42
C ARG A 153 -11.72 -11.92 7.58
N TYR A 154 -11.50 -11.93 6.26
CA TYR A 154 -12.16 -10.99 5.34
C TYR A 154 -13.68 -11.19 5.38
N ARG A 155 -14.15 -12.43 5.22
CA ARG A 155 -15.58 -12.76 5.29
C ARG A 155 -16.20 -12.32 6.61
N ALA A 156 -15.56 -12.61 7.74
CA ALA A 156 -16.04 -12.19 9.05
C ALA A 156 -16.10 -10.65 9.20
N ALA A 157 -15.14 -9.92 8.64
CA ALA A 157 -15.16 -8.45 8.68
C ALA A 157 -16.29 -7.85 7.84
N PHE A 158 -16.51 -8.36 6.63
CA PHE A 158 -17.59 -7.90 5.75
C PHE A 158 -18.97 -8.32 6.25
N ASP A 159 -19.10 -9.50 6.85
CA ASP A 159 -20.35 -9.98 7.46
C ASP A 159 -20.85 -9.03 8.57
N ARG A 160 -19.93 -8.50 9.39
CA ARG A 160 -20.22 -7.50 10.44
C ARG A 160 -20.70 -6.14 9.90
N LEU A 161 -20.66 -5.94 8.59
CA LEU A 161 -21.13 -4.75 7.89
C LEU A 161 -22.38 -5.04 7.06
N GLY A 162 -23.00 -6.23 7.21
CA GLY A 162 -24.12 -6.66 6.38
C GLY A 162 -23.73 -7.06 4.95
N ALA A 163 -22.44 -7.26 4.68
CA ALA A 163 -21.88 -7.59 3.37
C ALA A 163 -21.34 -9.03 3.28
N GLY A 164 -21.97 -9.98 3.99
CA GLY A 164 -21.57 -11.40 3.96
C GLY A 164 -21.62 -12.04 2.56
N HIS A 165 -22.37 -11.44 1.63
CA HIS A 165 -22.48 -11.83 0.21
C HIS A 165 -21.34 -11.30 -0.68
N ALA A 166 -20.32 -10.65 -0.10
CA ALA A 166 -19.19 -10.12 -0.86
C ALA A 166 -18.47 -11.23 -1.66
N ARG A 167 -18.21 -10.94 -2.93
CA ARG A 167 -17.44 -11.79 -3.84
C ARG A 167 -15.96 -11.44 -3.78
N TYR A 168 -15.10 -12.44 -3.89
CA TYR A 168 -13.65 -12.24 -3.81
C TYR A 168 -12.99 -12.61 -5.13
N VAL A 169 -12.34 -11.63 -5.74
CA VAL A 169 -11.71 -11.74 -7.07
C VAL A 169 -10.24 -11.43 -6.94
N TYR A 170 -9.39 -12.10 -7.71
CA TYR A 170 -7.98 -11.76 -7.76
C TYR A 170 -7.78 -10.31 -8.20
N GLU A 171 -7.04 -9.52 -7.42
CA GLU A 171 -6.59 -8.16 -7.75
C GLU A 171 -6.05 -8.05 -9.20
N PRO A 172 -5.17 -8.97 -9.69
CA PRO A 172 -4.71 -8.90 -11.09
C PRO A 172 -5.80 -9.15 -12.13
N VAL A 173 -6.87 -9.89 -11.80
CA VAL A 173 -8.04 -10.01 -12.68
C VAL A 173 -8.76 -8.67 -12.77
N GLY A 174 -8.94 -7.98 -11.64
CA GLY A 174 -9.48 -6.61 -11.60
C GLY A 174 -8.66 -5.65 -12.47
N ALA A 175 -7.34 -5.61 -12.27
CA ALA A 175 -6.43 -4.75 -13.03
C ALA A 175 -6.54 -4.93 -14.56
N ALA A 176 -6.63 -6.19 -15.00
CA ALA A 176 -6.65 -6.54 -16.42
C ALA A 176 -8.07 -6.63 -17.01
N PHE A 177 -9.14 -6.51 -16.22
CA PHE A 177 -10.51 -6.83 -16.67
C PHE A 177 -10.96 -6.02 -17.88
N SER A 178 -10.68 -4.71 -17.89
CA SER A 178 -11.04 -3.81 -18.98
C SER A 178 -10.39 -4.20 -20.32
N PHE A 179 -9.16 -4.72 -20.26
CA PHE A 179 -8.48 -5.27 -21.42
C PHE A 179 -9.01 -6.65 -21.77
N ALA A 180 -9.16 -7.51 -20.78
CA ALA A 180 -9.58 -8.90 -20.94
C ALA A 180 -10.94 -9.00 -21.65
N ARG A 181 -11.89 -8.10 -21.34
CA ARG A 181 -13.21 -8.05 -22.01
C ARG A 181 -13.16 -7.80 -23.52
N ARG A 182 -12.08 -7.20 -24.03
CA ARG A 182 -11.88 -6.90 -25.45
C ARG A 182 -11.05 -7.96 -26.17
N LEU A 183 -10.64 -9.01 -25.46
CA LEU A 183 -9.86 -10.09 -26.05
C LEU A 183 -10.69 -10.89 -27.04
N GLU A 184 -10.19 -10.96 -28.28
CA GLU A 184 -10.72 -11.81 -29.35
C GLU A 184 -10.05 -13.20 -29.34
N ARG A 185 -8.85 -13.30 -28.76
CA ARG A 185 -8.06 -14.53 -28.62
C ARG A 185 -7.47 -14.65 -27.22
N ASP A 186 -6.98 -15.83 -26.90
CA ASP A 186 -6.24 -16.09 -25.66
C ASP A 186 -5.05 -15.13 -25.54
N ALA A 187 -4.79 -14.65 -24.32
CA ALA A 187 -3.69 -13.75 -24.02
C ALA A 187 -3.11 -14.03 -22.65
N THR A 188 -1.78 -13.93 -22.56
CA THR A 188 -1.06 -14.00 -21.29
C THR A 188 -0.69 -12.59 -20.84
N VAL A 189 -1.03 -12.26 -19.59
CA VAL A 189 -0.89 -10.93 -19.02
C VAL A 189 -0.06 -10.99 -17.75
N LEU A 190 0.92 -10.09 -17.62
CA LEU A 190 1.62 -9.85 -16.38
C LEU A 190 1.01 -8.64 -15.69
N VAL A 191 0.62 -8.77 -14.43
CA VAL A 191 0.25 -7.65 -13.57
C VAL A 191 1.36 -7.46 -12.54
N ALA A 192 1.95 -6.28 -12.51
CA ALA A 192 2.97 -5.86 -11.57
C ALA A 192 2.40 -4.75 -10.70
N ASP A 193 2.05 -5.10 -9.47
CA ASP A 193 1.47 -4.18 -8.50
C ASP A 193 2.53 -3.68 -7.52
N PHE A 194 2.75 -2.38 -7.50
CA PHE A 194 3.75 -1.74 -6.64
C PHE A 194 3.04 -0.95 -5.55
N GLY A 195 2.79 -1.62 -4.42
CA GLY A 195 2.20 -1.01 -3.23
C GLY A 195 3.15 -0.05 -2.51
N GLY A 196 2.81 0.26 -1.25
CA GLY A 196 3.70 1.06 -0.40
C GLY A 196 4.77 0.24 0.32
N GLY A 197 4.53 -1.03 0.64
CA GLY A 197 5.49 -1.90 1.36
C GLY A 197 5.85 -3.22 0.66
N THR A 198 5.08 -3.66 -0.33
CA THR A 198 5.38 -4.83 -1.16
C THR A 198 5.16 -4.53 -2.63
N SER A 199 5.92 -5.22 -3.48
CA SER A 199 5.63 -5.33 -4.92
C SER A 199 5.28 -6.77 -5.24
N ASP A 200 4.18 -6.96 -5.96
CA ASP A 200 3.56 -8.24 -6.22
C ASP A 200 3.39 -8.45 -7.74
N PHE A 201 3.88 -9.57 -8.25
CA PHE A 201 3.87 -9.90 -9.67
C PHE A 201 3.01 -11.14 -9.90
N SER A 202 2.06 -11.05 -10.82
CA SER A 202 1.13 -12.14 -11.12
C SER A 202 1.01 -12.32 -12.62
N VAL A 203 1.25 -13.54 -13.10
CA VAL A 203 1.01 -13.92 -14.50
C VAL A 203 -0.36 -14.59 -14.59
N MET A 204 -1.22 -14.05 -15.44
CA MET A 204 -2.57 -14.55 -15.68
C MET A 204 -2.72 -14.98 -17.14
N ARG A 205 -3.33 -16.14 -17.37
CA ARG A 205 -3.82 -16.55 -18.68
C ARG A 205 -5.29 -16.24 -18.81
N PHE A 206 -5.63 -15.44 -19.81
CA PHE A 206 -7.00 -15.20 -20.22
C PHE A 206 -7.30 -16.06 -21.44
N SER A 207 -8.31 -16.93 -21.34
CA SER A 207 -8.69 -17.81 -22.45
C SER A 207 -10.16 -17.63 -22.84
N ARG A 208 -10.45 -17.71 -24.13
CA ARG A 208 -11.81 -17.55 -24.68
C ARG A 208 -12.29 -18.89 -25.23
N ALA A 209 -13.09 -19.60 -24.44
CA ALA A 209 -13.71 -20.86 -24.86
C ALA A 209 -15.23 -20.71 -24.91
N GLY A 210 -15.85 -21.06 -26.05
CA GLY A 210 -17.32 -21.04 -26.20
C GLY A 210 -17.96 -19.66 -25.98
N GLY A 211 -17.28 -18.57 -26.38
CA GLY A 211 -17.76 -17.20 -26.15
C GLY A 211 -17.54 -16.67 -24.72
N SER A 212 -16.90 -17.47 -23.86
CA SER A 212 -16.78 -17.26 -22.43
C SER A 212 -15.31 -17.00 -22.05
N LEU A 213 -15.00 -15.89 -21.38
CA LEU A 213 -13.64 -15.47 -21.00
C LEU A 213 -13.23 -15.98 -19.60
N ARG A 214 -12.25 -16.87 -19.49
CA ARG A 214 -11.71 -17.39 -18.20
C ARG A 214 -10.41 -16.69 -17.84
N ALA A 215 -10.08 -16.61 -16.56
CA ALA A 215 -8.80 -16.14 -16.06
C ALA A 215 -8.18 -17.19 -15.12
N GLU A 216 -6.96 -17.61 -15.42
CA GLU A 216 -6.21 -18.61 -14.66
C GLU A 216 -4.86 -18.03 -14.21
N PRO A 217 -4.51 -18.09 -12.91
CA PRO A 217 -3.18 -17.69 -12.46
C PRO A 217 -2.15 -18.75 -12.90
N LEU A 218 -1.10 -18.31 -13.61
CA LEU A 218 0.00 -19.18 -14.03
C LEU A 218 1.18 -19.15 -13.04
N GLY A 219 1.43 -18.01 -12.40
CA GLY A 219 2.54 -17.84 -11.46
C GLY A 219 2.40 -16.56 -10.65
N HIS A 220 2.98 -16.54 -9.45
CA HIS A 220 2.95 -15.36 -8.60
C HIS A 220 4.19 -15.26 -7.69
N ALA A 221 4.83 -14.09 -7.68
CA ALA A 221 5.92 -13.79 -6.76
C ALA A 221 5.79 -12.38 -6.20
N GLY A 222 6.12 -12.22 -4.92
CA GLY A 222 6.16 -10.91 -4.25
C GLY A 222 7.52 -10.66 -3.59
N ILE A 223 7.84 -9.39 -3.39
CA ILE A 223 9.05 -8.94 -2.70
C ILE A 223 8.74 -7.72 -1.81
N GLY A 224 9.36 -7.66 -0.63
CA GLY A 224 9.28 -6.51 0.29
C GLY A 224 10.14 -5.33 -0.16
N ILE A 225 9.97 -4.90 -1.41
CA ILE A 225 10.54 -3.68 -1.99
C ILE A 225 9.38 -2.93 -2.61
N ALA A 226 9.17 -1.69 -2.23
CA ALA A 226 8.05 -0.89 -2.68
C ALA A 226 8.31 0.62 -2.48
N GLY A 227 7.24 1.42 -2.45
CA GLY A 227 7.33 2.87 -2.32
C GLY A 227 8.09 3.35 -1.08
N ASP A 228 7.93 2.66 0.06
CA ASP A 228 8.61 2.97 1.32
C ASP A 228 10.13 2.75 1.28
N THR A 229 10.56 1.76 0.51
CA THR A 229 11.97 1.43 0.31
C THR A 229 12.64 2.54 -0.47
N PHE A 230 11.95 3.09 -1.47
CA PHE A 230 12.45 4.21 -2.26
C PHE A 230 12.45 5.52 -1.47
N ASP A 231 11.41 5.76 -0.66
CA ASP A 231 11.39 6.88 0.29
C ASP A 231 12.57 6.77 1.26
N TYR A 232 12.85 5.57 1.77
CA TYR A 232 14.00 5.31 2.63
C TYR A 232 15.32 5.64 1.94
N ARG A 233 15.52 5.30 0.66
CA ARG A 233 16.75 5.65 -0.05
C ARG A 233 16.97 7.17 -0.10
N ILE A 234 15.91 7.97 -0.24
CA ILE A 234 16.01 9.43 -0.16
C ILE A 234 16.34 9.89 1.26
N VAL A 235 15.64 9.38 2.28
CA VAL A 235 15.94 9.68 3.69
C VAL A 235 17.40 9.37 3.99
N ASP A 236 17.88 8.20 3.60
CA ASP A 236 19.20 7.69 3.92
C ASP A 236 20.34 8.51 3.31
N HIS A 237 20.16 9.02 2.09
CA HIS A 237 21.17 9.80 1.36
C HIS A 237 21.05 11.31 1.53
N VAL A 238 19.85 11.83 1.82
CA VAL A 238 19.58 13.27 1.84
C VAL A 238 19.34 13.79 3.25
N VAL A 239 18.52 13.11 4.03
CA VAL A 239 18.06 13.56 5.35
C VAL A 239 19.02 13.11 6.44
N SER A 240 19.26 11.81 6.54
CA SER A 240 20.08 11.21 7.60
C SER A 240 21.46 11.86 7.75
N PRO A 241 22.21 12.22 6.68
CA PRO A 241 23.49 12.91 6.83
C PRO A 241 23.37 14.31 7.47
N ARG A 242 22.26 15.00 7.22
CA ARG A 242 21.94 16.30 7.84
C ARG A 242 21.50 16.15 9.30
N LEU A 243 21.15 14.94 9.71
CA LEU A 243 20.81 14.56 11.07
C LEU A 243 21.97 13.86 11.80
N GLY A 244 23.18 13.89 11.25
CA GLY A 244 24.39 13.37 11.91
C GLY A 244 24.82 11.97 11.48
N LYS A 245 24.16 11.33 10.51
CA LYS A 245 24.60 10.03 9.97
C LYS A 245 25.98 10.17 9.33
N GLY A 246 26.90 9.28 9.70
CA GLY A 246 28.29 9.32 9.25
C GLY A 246 29.15 10.35 10.01
N SER A 247 28.61 11.04 11.01
CA SER A 247 29.39 11.84 11.94
C SER A 247 30.01 10.96 13.05
N SER A 248 30.74 11.58 13.97
CA SER A 248 31.44 10.89 15.05
C SER A 248 31.22 11.59 16.39
N PHE A 249 31.40 10.84 17.47
CA PHE A 249 31.36 11.33 18.84
C PHE A 249 32.62 10.92 19.61
N ARG A 250 32.91 11.62 20.69
CA ARG A 250 34.05 11.35 21.56
C ARG A 250 33.61 10.48 22.74
N SER A 251 34.29 9.36 22.93
CA SER A 251 34.12 8.49 24.10
C SER A 251 35.50 8.27 24.73
N PHE A 252 35.70 8.81 25.93
CA PHE A 252 37.03 8.94 26.55
C PHE A 252 38.02 9.57 25.55
N ASP A 253 39.14 8.91 25.29
CA ASP A 253 40.18 9.36 24.35
C ASP A 253 39.97 8.86 22.91
N LYS A 254 38.82 8.23 22.60
CA LYS A 254 38.54 7.65 21.28
C LYS A 254 37.45 8.44 20.54
N VAL A 255 37.62 8.55 19.23
CA VAL A 255 36.59 9.05 18.31
C VAL A 255 35.91 7.85 17.67
N LEU A 256 34.60 7.75 17.87
CA LEU A 256 33.79 6.62 17.40
C LEU A 256 32.70 7.12 16.44
N PRO A 257 32.31 6.33 15.43
CA PRO A 257 31.20 6.68 14.55
C PRO A 257 29.89 6.69 15.32
N VAL A 258 29.01 7.64 15.01
CA VAL A 258 27.64 7.64 15.57
C VAL A 258 26.92 6.37 15.09
N PRO A 259 26.29 5.59 16.00
CA PRO A 259 25.58 4.36 15.63
C PRO A 259 24.52 4.59 14.55
N SER A 260 24.50 3.73 13.54
CA SER A 260 23.54 3.84 12.43
C SER A 260 22.11 3.42 12.81
N GLY A 261 21.93 2.71 13.93
CA GLY A 261 20.65 2.14 14.36
C GLY A 261 19.52 3.18 14.48
N HIS A 262 19.82 4.38 14.98
CA HIS A 262 18.83 5.46 15.12
C HIS A 262 18.27 5.94 13.76
N TYR A 263 19.04 5.84 12.68
CA TYR A 263 18.62 6.31 11.35
C TYR A 263 17.78 5.28 10.60
N THR A 264 17.82 4.00 10.99
CA THR A 264 16.93 2.98 10.43
C THR A 264 15.47 3.28 10.78
N ASN A 265 15.21 3.80 12.00
CA ASN A 265 13.87 4.18 12.45
C ASN A 265 13.35 5.45 11.76
N LEU A 266 14.24 6.34 11.31
CA LEU A 266 13.90 7.57 10.59
C LEU A 266 13.17 7.29 9.25
N ALA A 267 13.42 6.12 8.67
CA ALA A 267 12.78 5.64 7.44
C ALA A 267 11.27 5.41 7.59
N ARG A 268 10.80 5.16 8.82
CA ARG A 268 9.44 4.75 9.12
C ARG A 268 8.86 5.72 10.13
N TRP A 269 8.08 6.69 9.65
CA TRP A 269 7.54 7.76 10.49
C TRP A 269 6.78 7.25 11.74
N HIS A 270 6.12 6.09 11.67
CA HIS A 270 5.47 5.47 12.83
C HIS A 270 6.48 4.98 13.89
N GLN A 271 7.67 4.51 13.48
CA GLN A 271 8.74 4.18 14.41
C GLN A 271 9.37 5.45 14.98
N LEU A 272 9.51 6.48 14.15
CA LEU A 272 10.01 7.80 14.57
C LEU A 272 9.14 8.41 15.68
N ALA A 273 7.81 8.30 15.57
CA ALA A 273 6.88 8.72 16.63
C ALA A 273 7.04 7.92 17.94
N MET A 274 7.51 6.67 17.89
CA MET A 274 7.77 5.84 19.07
C MET A 274 9.13 6.08 19.73
N MET A 275 10.07 6.75 19.05
CA MET A 275 11.41 7.04 19.61
C MET A 275 11.35 7.91 20.87
N LYS A 276 10.30 8.71 21.02
CA LYS A 276 10.06 9.54 22.20
C LYS A 276 9.83 8.72 23.48
N SER A 277 9.20 7.54 23.36
CA SER A 277 8.82 6.70 24.52
C SER A 277 9.80 5.58 24.84
N ASN A 278 10.64 5.15 23.89
CA ASN A 278 11.42 3.93 24.02
C ASN A 278 12.88 4.12 24.48
N GLY A 279 13.26 5.33 24.90
CA GLY A 279 14.62 5.63 25.35
C GLY A 279 15.56 6.14 24.24
N ASP A 280 15.22 5.94 22.97
CA ASP A 280 15.98 6.44 21.81
C ASP A 280 16.26 7.95 21.91
N LEU A 281 15.27 8.75 22.33
CA LEU A 281 15.44 10.20 22.51
C LEU A 281 16.47 10.54 23.60
N ARG A 282 16.54 9.73 24.66
CA ARG A 282 17.53 9.90 25.74
C ARG A 282 18.92 9.57 25.23
N GLU A 283 19.07 8.48 24.50
CA GLU A 283 20.33 8.06 23.87
C GLU A 283 20.83 9.11 22.87
N LEU A 284 19.93 9.65 22.02
CA LEU A 284 20.27 10.75 21.11
C LEU A 284 20.77 12.00 21.86
N ARG A 285 20.12 12.38 22.98
CA ARG A 285 20.55 13.50 23.83
C ARG A 285 21.88 13.23 24.53
N GLU A 286 22.21 11.98 24.84
CA GLU A 286 23.52 11.58 25.38
C GLU A 286 24.62 11.65 24.30
N LEU A 287 24.33 11.14 23.10
CA LEU A 287 25.23 11.22 21.95
C LEU A 287 25.50 12.67 21.55
N ALA A 288 24.47 13.52 21.49
CA ALA A 288 24.61 14.93 21.14
C ALA A 288 25.62 15.68 22.05
N ARG A 289 25.66 15.36 23.34
CA ARG A 289 26.60 15.99 24.30
C ARG A 289 28.07 15.70 24.01
N THR A 290 28.37 14.59 23.36
CA THR A 290 29.75 14.16 23.06
C THR A 290 30.06 14.15 21.57
N ALA A 291 29.10 14.53 20.72
CA ALA A 291 29.25 14.55 19.28
C ALA A 291 30.24 15.64 18.82
N LEU A 292 30.99 15.34 17.77
CA LEU A 292 31.85 16.34 17.11
C LEU A 292 31.05 17.36 16.31
N LYS A 293 29.79 17.05 15.98
CA LYS A 293 28.83 17.92 15.27
C LYS A 293 27.48 17.90 16.00
N PRO A 294 27.37 18.50 17.20
CA PRO A 294 26.19 18.39 18.05
C PRO A 294 24.92 18.95 17.41
N ALA A 295 25.02 20.07 16.68
CA ALA A 295 23.90 20.71 16.00
C ALA A 295 23.11 19.77 15.07
N LEU A 296 23.78 18.83 14.39
CA LEU A 296 23.09 17.87 13.51
C LEU A 296 22.22 16.87 14.30
N LEU A 297 22.69 16.47 15.48
CA LEU A 297 21.92 15.59 16.37
C LEU A 297 20.84 16.38 17.11
N GLU A 298 21.05 17.67 17.39
CA GLU A 298 20.01 18.56 17.94
C GLU A 298 18.85 18.74 16.96
N ASP A 299 19.12 18.86 15.66
CA ASP A 299 18.09 18.84 14.62
C ASP A 299 17.31 17.51 14.62
N PHE A 300 18.00 16.38 14.79
CA PHE A 300 17.35 15.07 14.88
C PHE A 300 16.47 14.97 16.13
N ILE A 301 17.00 15.37 17.29
CA ILE A 301 16.26 15.44 18.55
C ILE A 301 15.01 16.31 18.37
N THR A 302 15.11 17.45 17.71
CA THR A 302 13.99 18.37 17.45
C THR A 302 12.90 17.71 16.60
N ILE A 303 13.28 16.99 15.54
CA ILE A 303 12.30 16.24 14.71
C ILE A 303 11.54 15.20 15.52
N VAL A 304 12.22 14.49 16.42
CA VAL A 304 11.59 13.47 17.28
C VAL A 304 10.75 14.11 18.39
N ASP A 305 11.27 15.13 19.07
CA ASP A 305 10.64 15.74 20.25
C ASP A 305 9.36 16.51 19.88
N LEU A 306 9.36 17.15 18.71
CA LEU A 306 8.23 17.89 18.15
C LEU A 306 7.35 17.05 17.19
N ASP A 307 7.55 15.73 17.16
CA ASP A 307 6.72 14.79 16.40
C ASP A 307 6.61 15.12 14.89
N LEU A 308 7.68 15.69 14.31
CA LEU A 308 7.72 16.18 12.92
C LEU A 308 7.94 15.07 11.87
N GLY A 309 7.92 13.82 12.30
CA GLY A 309 8.22 12.66 11.46
C GLY A 309 7.31 12.49 10.25
N PHE A 310 6.01 12.76 10.41
CA PHE A 310 5.07 12.68 9.30
C PHE A 310 5.30 13.79 8.26
N ALA A 311 5.56 15.02 8.71
CA ALA A 311 5.85 16.14 7.81
C ALA A 311 7.13 15.88 7.00
N LEU A 312 8.16 15.31 7.64
CA LEU A 312 9.38 14.88 6.97
C LEU A 312 9.10 13.78 5.93
N TYR A 313 8.34 12.75 6.32
CA TYR A 313 7.96 11.66 5.41
C TYR A 313 7.19 12.18 4.19
N ARG A 314 6.24 13.09 4.40
CA ARG A 314 5.51 13.74 3.31
C ARG A 314 6.44 14.50 2.36
N ALA A 315 7.35 15.32 2.88
CA ALA A 315 8.31 16.05 2.04
C ALA A 315 9.17 15.09 1.19
N VAL A 316 9.57 13.94 1.75
CA VAL A 316 10.32 12.91 1.03
C VAL A 316 9.47 12.25 -0.05
N SER A 317 8.24 11.87 0.28
CA SER A 317 7.31 11.24 -0.67
C SER A 317 6.98 12.18 -1.83
N ASP A 318 6.74 13.46 -1.54
CA ASP A 318 6.47 14.50 -2.53
C ASP A 318 7.68 14.69 -3.47
N ALA A 319 8.90 14.67 -2.95
CA ALA A 319 10.12 14.72 -3.77
C ALA A 319 10.28 13.48 -4.67
N LYS A 320 10.00 12.28 -4.15
CA LYS A 320 10.00 11.04 -4.97
C LYS A 320 9.00 11.12 -6.12
N VAL A 321 7.77 11.59 -5.83
CA VAL A 321 6.73 11.77 -6.85
C VAL A 321 7.18 12.80 -7.88
N ALA A 322 7.72 13.95 -7.46
CA ALA A 322 8.23 14.98 -8.36
C ALA A 322 9.33 14.45 -9.30
N LEU A 323 10.26 13.63 -8.78
CA LEU A 323 11.34 13.00 -9.55
C LEU A 323 10.85 12.02 -10.63
N SER A 324 9.59 11.59 -10.56
CA SER A 324 8.98 10.76 -11.61
C SER A 324 8.61 11.58 -12.85
N ALA A 325 8.39 12.89 -12.70
CA ALA A 325 8.07 13.81 -13.79
C ALA A 325 9.24 14.72 -14.18
N GLN A 326 10.09 15.09 -13.22
CA GLN A 326 11.19 16.05 -13.38
C GLN A 326 12.55 15.36 -13.23
N ASP A 327 13.59 15.88 -13.88
CA ASP A 327 14.95 15.35 -13.77
C ASP A 327 15.69 15.86 -12.53
N GLN A 328 15.16 16.89 -11.88
CA GLN A 328 15.68 17.46 -10.65
C GLN A 328 14.54 18.02 -9.80
N VAL A 329 14.66 17.91 -8.47
CA VAL A 329 13.79 18.55 -7.50
C VAL A 329 14.64 19.19 -6.40
N ASP A 330 14.25 20.38 -5.96
CA ASP A 330 14.82 20.98 -4.76
C ASP A 330 14.01 20.49 -3.54
N PHE A 331 14.51 19.42 -2.92
CA PHE A 331 13.92 18.90 -1.68
C PHE A 331 14.07 19.93 -0.57
N ARG A 332 12.98 20.17 0.17
CA ARG A 332 12.98 21.01 1.37
C ARG A 332 12.06 20.46 2.44
N PHE A 333 12.59 20.36 3.64
CA PHE A 333 11.82 20.13 4.86
C PHE A 333 12.09 21.28 5.83
N ARG A 334 11.02 21.88 6.35
CA ARG A 334 11.06 22.93 7.38
C ARG A 334 10.08 22.61 8.49
N GLY A 335 10.55 22.58 9.73
CA GLY A 335 9.70 22.35 10.90
C GLY A 335 10.49 22.46 12.19
N GLY A 336 9.90 23.07 13.22
CA GLY A 336 10.55 23.16 14.54
C GLY A 336 11.87 23.93 14.57
N GLY A 337 12.13 24.82 13.60
CA GLY A 337 13.42 25.49 13.44
C GLY A 337 14.46 24.69 12.65
N VAL A 338 14.19 23.42 12.35
CA VAL A 338 15.02 22.58 11.49
C VAL A 338 14.75 22.91 10.03
N ASP A 339 15.82 23.05 9.24
CA ASP A 339 15.73 23.40 7.83
C ASP A 339 16.68 22.56 6.96
N ILE A 340 16.13 21.51 6.34
CA ILE A 340 16.88 20.55 5.53
C ILE A 340 16.56 20.82 4.06
N GLY A 341 17.59 21.09 3.26
CA GLY A 341 17.44 21.25 1.81
C GLY A 341 18.54 20.58 1.02
N ALA A 342 18.17 20.03 -0.14
CA ALA A 342 19.09 19.44 -1.10
C ALA A 342 18.49 19.44 -2.51
N ALA A 343 19.33 19.69 -3.51
CA ALA A 343 18.99 19.40 -4.90
C ALA A 343 19.15 17.90 -5.14
N ILE A 344 18.06 17.22 -5.50
CA ILE A 344 18.05 15.79 -5.84
C ILE A 344 17.83 15.67 -7.34
N THR A 345 18.75 15.02 -8.05
CA THR A 345 18.55 14.67 -9.46
C THR A 345 17.95 13.27 -9.58
N ARG A 346 17.18 13.02 -10.63
CA ARG A 346 16.65 11.69 -10.96
C ARG A 346 17.78 10.68 -11.10
N LYS A 347 18.89 11.07 -11.74
CA LYS A 347 20.08 10.22 -11.87
C LYS A 347 20.62 9.75 -10.51
N ASN A 348 20.72 10.64 -9.53
CA ASN A 348 21.17 10.27 -8.19
C ASN A 348 20.17 9.34 -7.51
N PHE A 349 18.88 9.68 -7.55
CA PHE A 349 17.82 8.84 -7.00
C PHE A 349 17.83 7.43 -7.60
N GLU A 350 17.90 7.31 -8.93
CA GLU A 350 17.98 6.03 -9.63
C GLU A 350 19.23 5.22 -9.25
N SER A 351 20.36 5.88 -8.99
CA SER A 351 21.56 5.20 -8.47
C SER A 351 21.37 4.64 -7.07
N TRP A 352 20.58 5.31 -6.21
CA TRP A 352 20.33 4.85 -4.84
C TRP A 352 19.37 3.66 -4.76
N ILE A 353 18.49 3.49 -5.76
CA ILE A 353 17.53 2.38 -5.85
C ILE A 353 17.99 1.27 -6.80
N ALA A 354 19.17 1.37 -7.43
CA ALA A 354 19.61 0.45 -8.49
C ALA A 354 19.59 -1.03 -8.06
N ASP A 355 20.09 -1.34 -6.86
CA ASP A 355 20.06 -2.70 -6.31
C ASP A 355 18.64 -3.19 -6.05
N ASP A 356 17.74 -2.30 -5.62
CA ASP A 356 16.34 -2.62 -5.39
C ASP A 356 15.62 -2.91 -6.71
N ILE A 357 15.91 -2.15 -7.77
CA ILE A 357 15.42 -2.40 -9.14
C ILE A 357 15.93 -3.75 -9.67
N ALA A 358 17.21 -4.08 -9.45
CA ALA A 358 17.76 -5.37 -9.85
C ALA A 358 17.03 -6.55 -9.16
N ARG A 359 16.73 -6.41 -7.86
CA ARG A 359 15.97 -7.41 -7.09
C ARG A 359 14.51 -7.54 -7.57
N LEU A 360 13.88 -6.44 -7.98
CA LEU A 360 12.57 -6.49 -8.66
C LEU A 360 12.67 -7.31 -9.95
N GLY A 361 13.70 -7.07 -10.78
CA GLY A 361 13.95 -7.83 -12.01
C GLY A 361 14.10 -9.34 -11.77
N VAL A 362 14.89 -9.74 -10.77
CA VAL A 362 15.03 -11.15 -10.37
C VAL A 362 13.70 -11.76 -9.91
N THR A 363 12.86 -10.98 -9.23
CA THR A 363 11.53 -11.46 -8.81
C THR A 363 10.60 -11.63 -10.01
N VAL A 364 10.71 -10.77 -11.03
CA VAL A 364 9.99 -10.94 -12.31
C VAL A 364 10.44 -12.23 -13.01
N ASP A 365 11.74 -12.53 -13.04
CA ASP A 365 12.24 -13.81 -13.56
C ASP A 365 11.67 -15.01 -12.83
N LYS A 366 11.59 -14.94 -11.51
CA LYS A 366 11.00 -15.99 -10.69
C LYS A 366 9.54 -16.24 -11.07
N VAL A 367 8.72 -15.19 -11.24
CA VAL A 367 7.31 -15.39 -11.60
C VAL A 367 7.13 -15.99 -12.99
N LEU A 368 7.98 -15.60 -13.96
CA LEU A 368 7.95 -16.20 -15.30
C LEU A 368 8.38 -17.67 -15.27
N GLY A 369 9.39 -18.00 -14.45
CA GLY A 369 9.83 -19.37 -14.21
C GLY A 369 8.76 -20.25 -13.56
N GLU A 370 8.06 -19.74 -12.54
CA GLU A 370 6.91 -20.42 -11.92
C GLU A 370 5.77 -20.64 -12.94
N ALA A 371 5.50 -19.64 -13.76
CA ALA A 371 4.52 -19.73 -14.85
C ALA A 371 4.97 -20.59 -16.04
N ARG A 372 6.24 -21.01 -16.07
CA ARG A 372 6.88 -21.78 -17.17
C ARG A 372 6.73 -21.12 -18.53
N ILE A 373 6.86 -19.80 -18.58
CA ILE A 373 6.81 -19.01 -19.81
C ILE A 373 8.02 -18.10 -19.94
N THR A 374 8.25 -17.60 -21.15
CA THR A 374 9.26 -16.58 -21.45
C THR A 374 8.62 -15.19 -21.50
N ALA A 375 9.44 -14.14 -21.39
CA ALA A 375 8.97 -12.75 -21.50
C ALA A 375 8.28 -12.46 -22.85
N ARG A 376 8.64 -13.19 -23.92
CA ARG A 376 8.06 -13.02 -25.26
C ARG A 376 6.60 -13.48 -25.34
N GLU A 377 6.20 -14.42 -24.50
CA GLU A 377 4.84 -14.96 -24.43
C GLU A 377 3.88 -14.06 -23.64
N VAL A 378 4.40 -13.07 -22.91
CA VAL A 378 3.60 -12.07 -22.22
C VAL A 378 3.13 -11.03 -23.24
N GLU A 379 1.83 -10.94 -23.47
CA GLU A 379 1.23 -10.07 -24.48
C GLU A 379 1.00 -8.65 -23.97
N LYS A 380 0.66 -8.52 -22.69
CA LYS A 380 0.47 -7.24 -22.01
C LYS A 380 1.03 -7.26 -20.60
N VAL A 381 1.54 -6.11 -20.18
CA VAL A 381 2.02 -5.86 -18.82
C VAL A 381 1.24 -4.70 -18.23
N PHE A 382 0.53 -4.93 -17.13
CA PHE A 382 -0.13 -3.89 -16.36
C PHE A 382 0.76 -3.49 -15.20
N LEU A 383 1.17 -2.23 -15.17
CA LEU A 383 1.88 -1.65 -14.04
C LEU A 383 0.87 -0.89 -13.18
N THR A 384 0.65 -1.34 -11.95
CA THR A 384 -0.27 -0.71 -10.99
C THR A 384 0.47 -0.17 -9.77
N GLY A 385 -0.15 0.77 -9.06
CA GLY A 385 0.44 1.43 -7.90
C GLY A 385 1.42 2.57 -8.25
N GLY A 386 1.52 3.55 -7.34
CA GLY A 386 2.22 4.82 -7.60
C GLY A 386 3.72 4.69 -7.81
N THR A 387 4.33 3.67 -7.22
CA THR A 387 5.76 3.39 -7.39
C THR A 387 6.10 3.00 -8.84
N SER A 388 5.11 2.53 -9.61
CA SER A 388 5.33 2.20 -11.01
C SER A 388 5.53 3.41 -11.93
N PHE A 389 5.24 4.64 -11.46
CA PHE A 389 5.58 5.87 -12.18
C PHE A 389 7.09 6.18 -12.17
N VAL A 390 7.86 5.56 -11.27
CA VAL A 390 9.31 5.76 -11.20
C VAL A 390 9.94 5.32 -12.53
N PRO A 391 10.68 6.21 -13.23
CA PRO A 391 11.21 5.94 -14.56
C PRO A 391 12.11 4.70 -14.63
N ALA A 392 12.96 4.47 -13.63
CA ALA A 392 13.76 3.25 -13.53
C ALA A 392 12.90 1.96 -13.46
N VAL A 393 11.76 1.98 -12.76
CA VAL A 393 10.82 0.85 -12.74
C VAL A 393 10.22 0.66 -14.12
N ARG A 394 9.73 1.72 -14.78
CA ARG A 394 9.18 1.60 -16.14
C ARG A 394 10.21 1.08 -17.13
N LYS A 395 11.46 1.54 -17.02
CA LYS A 395 12.58 1.12 -17.86
C LYS A 395 12.85 -0.38 -17.72
N LEU A 396 12.88 -0.92 -16.49
CA LEU A 396 13.03 -2.36 -16.23
C LEU A 396 12.03 -3.19 -17.03
N PHE A 397 10.75 -2.78 -17.05
CA PHE A 397 9.71 -3.52 -17.77
C PHE A 397 9.75 -3.26 -19.28
N ALA A 398 10.07 -2.03 -19.71
CA ALA A 398 10.17 -1.70 -21.13
C ALA A 398 11.31 -2.45 -21.82
N GLU A 399 12.47 -2.57 -21.18
CA GLU A 399 13.63 -3.31 -21.70
C GLU A 399 13.34 -4.82 -21.80
N ARG A 400 12.52 -5.35 -20.89
CA ARG A 400 12.19 -6.78 -20.85
C ARG A 400 11.06 -7.19 -21.79
N PHE A 401 10.00 -6.39 -21.87
CA PHE A 401 8.74 -6.76 -22.53
C PHE A 401 8.42 -5.92 -23.78
N GLY A 402 9.10 -4.80 -24.00
CA GLY A 402 8.76 -3.84 -25.04
C GLY A 402 7.75 -2.81 -24.58
N ASN A 403 7.95 -1.55 -24.99
CA ASN A 403 7.12 -0.41 -24.56
C ASN A 403 5.67 -0.52 -25.04
N GLU A 404 5.43 -1.17 -26.18
CA GLU A 404 4.12 -1.39 -26.78
C GLU A 404 3.22 -2.37 -26.00
N ARG A 405 3.83 -3.18 -25.13
CA ARG A 405 3.12 -4.15 -24.28
C ARG A 405 2.78 -3.55 -22.91
N LEU A 406 3.43 -2.47 -22.52
CA LEU A 406 3.19 -1.82 -21.23
C LEU A 406 1.89 -1.03 -21.28
N MET A 407 1.03 -1.27 -20.30
CA MET A 407 -0.20 -0.54 -20.09
C MET A 407 -0.07 0.31 -18.83
N SER A 408 -0.17 1.62 -19.01
CA SER A 408 -0.34 2.58 -17.94
C SER A 408 -1.84 2.88 -17.84
N GLY A 409 -2.56 2.19 -16.96
CA GLY A 409 -3.92 2.60 -16.57
C GLY A 409 -3.86 3.82 -15.64
N ASP A 410 -5.00 4.42 -15.30
CA ASP A 410 -5.06 5.26 -14.09
C ASP A 410 -4.95 4.29 -12.89
N GLN A 411 -3.73 4.18 -12.37
CA GLN A 411 -3.17 2.91 -11.89
C GLN A 411 -3.80 2.39 -10.59
N PHE A 412 -4.27 3.30 -9.73
CA PHE A 412 -4.91 2.98 -8.46
C PHE A 412 -6.38 2.60 -8.61
N GLU A 413 -7.06 3.21 -9.59
CA GLU A 413 -8.48 3.01 -9.80
C GLU A 413 -8.76 1.77 -10.65
N SER A 414 -7.78 1.34 -11.46
CA SER A 414 -7.93 0.21 -12.40
C SER A 414 -8.42 -1.10 -11.77
N ILE A 415 -7.90 -1.46 -10.59
CA ILE A 415 -8.30 -2.68 -9.88
C ILE A 415 -9.74 -2.53 -9.40
N ALA A 416 -10.04 -1.48 -8.64
CA ALA A 416 -11.39 -1.21 -8.14
C ALA A 416 -12.42 -1.10 -9.28
N TYR A 417 -12.04 -0.50 -10.42
CA TYR A 417 -12.88 -0.37 -11.60
C TYR A 417 -13.20 -1.73 -12.21
N GLY A 418 -12.18 -2.58 -12.37
CA GLY A 418 -12.37 -3.95 -12.82
C GLY A 418 -13.30 -4.73 -11.88
N LEU A 419 -13.11 -4.61 -10.57
CA LEU A 419 -13.94 -5.28 -9.57
C LEU A 419 -15.40 -4.81 -9.63
N ALA A 420 -15.65 -3.50 -9.75
CA ALA A 420 -17.00 -2.95 -9.88
C ALA A 420 -17.67 -3.42 -11.19
N LEU A 421 -16.93 -3.44 -12.30
CA LEU A 421 -17.43 -3.96 -13.58
C LEU A 421 -17.70 -5.47 -13.56
N ILE A 422 -16.91 -6.23 -12.80
CA ILE A 422 -17.13 -7.68 -12.61
C ILE A 422 -18.42 -7.90 -11.85
N GLY A 423 -18.65 -7.20 -10.74
CA GLY A 423 -19.87 -7.32 -9.96
C GLY A 423 -21.13 -6.90 -10.73
N HIS A 424 -21.01 -5.97 -11.68
CA HIS A 424 -22.09 -5.59 -12.60
C HIS A 424 -22.23 -6.51 -13.84
N SER A 425 -21.35 -7.51 -14.00
CA SER A 425 -21.42 -8.42 -15.15
C SER A 425 -22.57 -9.44 -14.98
N PRO A 426 -23.08 -10.06 -16.08
CA PRO A 426 -24.18 -11.03 -16.00
C PRO A 426 -23.87 -12.29 -15.17
N ASP A 427 -22.59 -12.65 -15.04
CA ASP A 427 -22.11 -13.82 -14.29
C ASP A 427 -20.84 -13.42 -13.50
N PRO A 428 -21.00 -12.74 -12.36
CA PRO A 428 -19.88 -12.28 -11.54
C PRO A 428 -19.17 -13.43 -10.80
N ASP A 429 -19.90 -14.50 -10.49
CA ASP A 429 -19.41 -15.63 -9.70
C ASP A 429 -18.29 -16.40 -10.42
N ARG A 430 -18.33 -16.39 -11.75
CA ARG A 430 -17.28 -16.96 -12.61
C ARG A 430 -15.88 -16.34 -12.43
N TRP A 431 -15.81 -15.11 -11.93
CA TRP A 431 -14.55 -14.41 -11.70
C TRP A 431 -13.99 -14.61 -10.29
N THR A 432 -14.76 -15.28 -9.42
CA THR A 432 -14.34 -15.51 -8.04
C THR A 432 -13.16 -16.48 -7.99
N ALA A 433 -12.24 -16.24 -7.07
CA ALA A 433 -11.06 -17.08 -6.88
C ALA A 433 -11.42 -18.55 -6.52
N SER A 434 -12.66 -18.81 -6.10
CA SER A 434 -13.19 -20.15 -5.79
C SER A 434 -13.62 -20.94 -7.03
N GLY A 435 -13.89 -20.27 -8.16
CA GLY A 435 -14.48 -20.87 -9.38
C GLY A 435 -13.50 -21.57 -10.32
N GLY A 436 -12.24 -21.75 -9.92
CA GLY A 436 -11.19 -22.38 -10.72
C GLY A 436 -10.59 -23.66 -10.13
N ILE A 437 -11.05 -24.10 -8.96
CA ILE A 437 -10.53 -25.30 -8.28
C ILE A 437 -11.68 -26.30 -8.09
N GLU A 438 -12.27 -26.76 -9.19
CA GLU A 438 -12.92 -28.07 -9.20
C GLU A 438 -11.88 -29.14 -9.56
N SER A 439 -11.53 -29.92 -8.53
CA SER A 439 -10.92 -31.25 -8.55
C SER A 439 -9.98 -31.62 -9.71
N ARG A 440 -8.67 -31.50 -9.47
CA ARG A 440 -7.70 -32.53 -9.91
C ARG A 440 -7.22 -33.32 -8.70
N ALA A 441 -8.14 -34.05 -8.10
CA ALA A 441 -7.85 -35.18 -7.22
C ALA A 441 -8.76 -36.32 -7.68
N GLY A 442 -8.24 -37.19 -8.53
CA GLY A 442 -8.98 -38.34 -9.06
C GLY A 442 -8.63 -38.70 -10.50
N ALA A 443 -7.46 -39.31 -10.69
CA ALA A 443 -7.18 -40.40 -11.64
C ALA A 443 -5.75 -40.89 -11.41
#